data_AF-X1U4Z9-F1
#
_entry.id   AF-X1U4Z9-F1
#
_cell.length_a   1.000
_cell.length_b   1.000
_cell.length_c   1.000
_cell.angle_alpha   90.00
_cell.angle_beta   90.00
_cell.angle_gamma   90.00
#
_symmetry.space_group_name_H-M   'P 1'
#
loop_
_entity.id
_entity.type
_entity.pdbx_description
1 polymer ?
#
loop_
_entity_poly.entity_id
_entity_poly.type
_entity_poly.pdbx_seq_one_letter_code
_entity_poly.pdbx_strand_id
1 'polypeptide(L)'
;IGIEQGNYGDFDHKLKCISCATYGACEVMGTANTIQCLMEAFGMTLPNAATTPAMTRMKYIIAKNSGRQIIELLKQDLTPSKIMTPKSFENALMVDVAIGGSTNSALHLPAIAHEMDIDFDLEMFNEYSKKIPTIVNVSPSGDYGIVDLYKAGGIPAVLNRLKEFLNLDCLTVSGKTIGKQIRRMNVLDDKVIRPLDNPVYPEGGTVVLKGNLAPEGAVVKQSAIKD
;
A
#
# COMPACT_ATOMS: atom_id res chain seq x y z
N ILE A 1 0.72 10.16 -25.64
CA ILE A 1 0.82 9.26 -24.48
C ILE A 1 2.29 9.00 -24.22
N GLY A 2 2.83 9.59 -23.15
CA GLY A 2 3.98 9.09 -22.39
C GLY A 2 5.42 9.29 -22.90
N ILE A 3 5.70 9.68 -24.14
CA ILE A 3 7.08 9.97 -24.55
C ILE A 3 7.33 11.47 -24.37
N GLU A 4 8.17 11.84 -23.41
CA GLU A 4 8.77 13.17 -23.40
C GLU A 4 9.51 13.33 -24.74
N GLN A 5 9.04 14.22 -25.61
CA GLN A 5 9.62 14.42 -26.95
C GLN A 5 10.91 15.25 -26.91
N GLY A 6 11.56 15.35 -25.74
CA GLY A 6 12.91 15.85 -25.66
C GLY A 6 13.79 15.07 -26.65
N ASN A 7 14.67 15.76 -27.37
CA ASN A 7 15.57 15.17 -28.34
C ASN A 7 16.56 14.22 -27.64
N TYR A 8 16.12 13.01 -27.28
CA TYR A 8 17.03 11.91 -27.00
C TYR A 8 17.72 11.59 -28.32
N GLY A 9 18.96 12.04 -28.51
CA GLY A 9 19.71 11.77 -29.75
C GLY A 9 20.09 10.29 -29.89
N ASP A 10 20.05 9.55 -28.78
CA ASP A 10 20.48 8.17 -28.66
C ASP A 10 19.28 7.20 -28.63
N PHE A 11 19.36 6.14 -29.43
CA PHE A 11 18.33 5.12 -29.55
C PHE A 11 18.17 4.30 -28.26
N ASP A 12 19.25 4.02 -27.54
CA ASP A 12 19.19 3.26 -26.28
C ASP A 12 18.47 4.06 -25.19
N HIS A 13 18.69 5.37 -25.12
CA HIS A 13 17.93 6.25 -24.23
C HIS A 13 16.45 6.27 -24.60
N LYS A 14 16.10 6.37 -25.90
CA LYS A 14 14.70 6.29 -26.35
C LYS A 14 14.04 4.98 -25.92
N LEU A 15 14.74 3.85 -26.06
CA LEU A 15 14.25 2.54 -25.63
C LEU A 15 13.99 2.50 -24.11
N LYS A 16 14.85 3.11 -23.28
CA LYS A 16 14.65 3.23 -21.83
C LYS A 16 13.42 4.07 -21.46
N CYS A 17 13.02 5.01 -22.31
CA CYS A 17 11.82 5.81 -22.15
C CYS A 17 10.54 5.13 -22.66
N ILE A 18 10.66 3.96 -23.33
CA ILE A 18 9.49 3.17 -23.71
C ILE A 18 8.94 2.49 -22.47
N SER A 19 7.84 3.01 -21.95
CA SER A 19 6.98 2.24 -21.04
C SER A 19 5.97 1.46 -21.88
N CYS A 20 5.68 0.20 -21.48
CA CYS A 20 4.56 -0.56 -22.02
C CYS A 20 3.25 0.09 -21.52
N ALA A 21 2.87 1.20 -22.15
CA ALA A 21 1.78 2.04 -21.70
C ALA A 21 0.42 1.37 -21.95
N THR A 22 -0.26 0.98 -20.89
CA THR A 22 -1.71 0.76 -20.87
C THR A 22 -2.38 1.88 -20.07
N TYR A 23 -3.71 1.91 -20.02
CA TYR A 23 -4.40 2.71 -19.01
C TYR A 23 -4.20 2.11 -17.62
N GLY A 24 -4.12 2.95 -16.59
CA GLY A 24 -3.83 2.53 -15.21
C GLY A 24 -2.89 3.50 -14.51
N ALA A 25 -2.60 3.22 -13.23
CA ALA A 25 -1.55 3.90 -12.49
C ALA A 25 -0.16 3.36 -12.89
N CYS A 26 0.91 3.94 -12.33
CA CYS A 26 2.28 3.45 -12.51
C CYS A 26 2.41 1.96 -12.14
N GLU A 27 3.33 1.22 -12.74
CA GLU A 27 3.53 -0.21 -12.42
C GLU A 27 4.41 -0.47 -11.18
N VAL A 28 4.98 0.59 -10.62
CA VAL A 28 5.85 0.58 -9.45
C VAL A 28 5.06 0.91 -8.18
N MET A 29 5.61 0.61 -7.00
CA MET A 29 5.14 1.06 -5.69
C MET A 29 5.40 2.57 -5.48
N GLY A 30 4.80 3.39 -6.35
CA GLY A 30 4.70 4.84 -6.22
C GLY A 30 3.46 5.26 -5.42
N THR A 31 3.22 6.57 -5.33
CA THR A 31 2.15 7.14 -4.49
C THR A 31 0.77 6.59 -4.82
N ALA A 32 0.40 6.48 -6.10
CA ALA A 32 -0.91 5.98 -6.49
C ALA A 32 -1.16 4.55 -5.99
N ASN A 33 -0.19 3.64 -6.11
CA ASN A 33 -0.35 2.27 -5.63
C ASN A 33 -0.22 2.18 -4.13
N THR A 34 0.67 2.97 -3.52
CA THR A 34 0.79 3.06 -2.06
C THR A 34 -0.57 3.40 -1.46
N ILE A 35 -1.18 4.51 -1.85
CA ILE A 35 -2.47 4.94 -1.30
C ILE A 35 -3.59 3.95 -1.61
N GLN A 36 -3.63 3.36 -2.82
CA GLN A 36 -4.59 2.29 -3.11
C GLN A 36 -4.44 1.11 -2.14
N CYS A 37 -3.21 0.67 -1.86
CA CYS A 37 -2.92 -0.42 -0.92
C CYS A 37 -3.29 -0.05 0.51
N LEU A 38 -3.00 1.19 0.93
CA LEU A 38 -3.40 1.70 2.24
C LEU A 38 -4.92 1.75 2.40
N MET A 39 -5.67 2.16 1.36
CA MET A 39 -7.14 2.13 1.42
C MET A 39 -7.70 0.72 1.59
N GLU A 40 -7.00 -0.30 1.10
CA GLU A 40 -7.36 -1.70 1.35
C GLU A 40 -6.99 -2.14 2.78
N ALA A 41 -5.85 -1.68 3.31
CA ALA A 41 -5.44 -1.92 4.69
C ALA A 41 -6.35 -1.24 5.73
N PHE A 42 -6.83 -0.03 5.43
CA PHE A 42 -7.88 0.64 6.19
C PHE A 42 -9.20 -0.15 6.20
N GLY A 43 -9.39 -1.02 5.20
CA GLY A 43 -10.67 -1.68 4.97
C GLY A 43 -11.66 -0.79 4.22
N MET A 44 -11.22 0.27 3.55
CA MET A 44 -12.07 1.20 2.77
C MET A 44 -12.33 0.74 1.33
N THR A 45 -11.74 -0.36 0.91
CA THR A 45 -11.98 -0.97 -0.40
C THR A 45 -12.33 -2.45 -0.28
N LEU A 46 -12.94 -2.99 -1.33
CA LEU A 46 -13.13 -4.44 -1.44
C LEU A 46 -11.77 -5.13 -1.62
N PRO A 47 -11.62 -6.39 -1.15
CA PRO A 47 -10.38 -7.15 -1.33
C PRO A 47 -9.87 -7.16 -2.78
N ASN A 48 -8.56 -7.00 -2.95
CA ASN A 48 -7.83 -6.88 -4.21
C ASN A 48 -8.19 -5.67 -5.06
N ALA A 49 -8.97 -4.71 -4.57
CA ALA A 49 -9.25 -3.49 -5.32
C ALA A 49 -7.96 -2.72 -5.66
N ALA A 50 -6.98 -2.72 -4.75
CA ALA A 50 -5.74 -1.98 -4.90
C ALA A 50 -4.86 -2.49 -6.05
N THR A 51 -4.62 -3.80 -6.10
CA THR A 51 -3.60 -4.39 -6.99
C THR A 51 -4.18 -4.95 -8.27
N THR A 52 -5.51 -5.13 -8.38
CA THR A 52 -6.13 -5.62 -9.63
C THR A 52 -5.74 -4.74 -10.81
N PRO A 53 -5.08 -5.27 -11.86
CA PRO A 53 -4.61 -4.45 -12.97
C PRO A 53 -5.79 -3.86 -13.75
N ALA A 54 -5.65 -2.59 -14.15
CA ALA A 54 -6.73 -1.81 -14.75
C ALA A 54 -7.30 -2.45 -16.03
N MET A 55 -6.44 -3.10 -16.82
CA MET A 55 -6.81 -3.75 -18.08
C MET A 55 -7.61 -5.06 -17.94
N THR A 56 -7.82 -5.55 -16.72
CA THR A 56 -8.49 -6.83 -16.49
C THR A 56 -9.99 -6.66 -16.30
N ARG A 57 -10.77 -7.66 -16.72
CA ARG A 57 -12.23 -7.72 -16.45
C ARG A 57 -12.55 -7.72 -14.95
N MET A 58 -11.59 -8.15 -14.11
CA MET A 58 -11.72 -8.14 -12.66
C MET A 58 -11.94 -6.74 -12.11
N LYS A 59 -11.35 -5.68 -12.69
CA LYS A 59 -11.58 -4.31 -12.24
C LYS A 59 -13.05 -3.90 -12.39
N TYR A 60 -13.69 -4.28 -13.50
CA TYR A 60 -15.13 -4.07 -13.72
C TYR A 60 -16.01 -4.87 -12.76
N ILE A 61 -15.61 -6.10 -12.43
CA ILE A 61 -16.32 -6.93 -11.44
C ILE A 61 -16.26 -6.27 -10.06
N ILE A 62 -15.08 -5.79 -9.65
CA ILE A 62 -14.91 -5.05 -8.39
C ILE A 62 -15.78 -3.80 -8.39
N ALA A 63 -15.75 -2.99 -9.45
CA ALA A 63 -16.59 -1.79 -9.56
C ALA A 63 -18.09 -2.10 -9.40
N LYS A 64 -18.59 -3.14 -10.09
CA LYS A 64 -19.99 -3.58 -9.96
C LYS A 64 -20.32 -4.07 -8.55
N ASN A 65 -19.39 -4.79 -7.91
CA ASN A 65 -19.57 -5.27 -6.55
C ASN A 65 -19.52 -4.13 -5.53
N SER A 66 -18.68 -3.11 -5.73
CA SER A 66 -18.66 -1.91 -4.89
C SER A 66 -20.00 -1.19 -4.92
N GLY A 67 -20.63 -1.08 -6.10
CA GLY A 67 -21.98 -0.50 -6.24
C GLY A 67 -23.07 -1.30 -5.53
N ARG A 68 -22.90 -2.62 -5.35
CA ARG A 68 -23.80 -3.43 -4.50
C ARG A 68 -23.48 -3.24 -3.02
N GLN A 69 -22.19 -3.25 -2.68
CA GLN A 69 -21.72 -3.18 -1.30
C GLN A 69 -22.12 -1.85 -0.64
N ILE A 70 -22.08 -0.73 -1.36
CA ILE A 70 -22.46 0.58 -0.79
C ILE A 70 -23.91 0.61 -0.30
N ILE A 71 -24.81 -0.14 -0.95
CA ILE A 71 -26.21 -0.26 -0.50
C ILE A 71 -26.29 -1.05 0.81
N GLU A 72 -25.46 -2.08 0.99
CA GLU A 72 -25.39 -2.83 2.25
C GLU A 72 -24.77 -2.00 3.38
N LEU A 73 -23.76 -1.19 3.07
CA LEU A 73 -23.18 -0.24 4.03
C LEU A 73 -24.21 0.78 4.51
N LEU A 74 -25.01 1.33 3.59
CA LEU A 74 -26.08 2.26 3.92
C LEU A 74 -27.13 1.62 4.85
N LYS A 75 -27.55 0.37 4.56
CA LYS A 75 -28.50 -0.36 5.40
C LYS A 75 -27.96 -0.64 6.81
N GLN A 76 -26.64 -0.83 6.94
CA GLN A 76 -25.96 -1.11 8.20
C GLN A 76 -25.54 0.18 8.94
N ASP A 77 -25.80 1.35 8.36
CA ASP A 77 -25.26 2.63 8.83
C ASP A 77 -23.73 2.58 9.03
N LEU A 78 -23.00 1.84 8.19
CA LEU A 78 -21.56 1.67 8.33
C LEU A 78 -20.82 2.83 7.64
N THR A 79 -20.48 3.85 8.41
CA THR A 79 -19.81 5.09 7.96
C THR A 79 -18.29 4.94 7.91
N PRO A 80 -17.56 5.80 7.15
CA PRO A 80 -16.10 5.83 7.16
C PRO A 80 -15.50 5.96 8.57
N SER A 81 -16.06 6.79 9.44
CA SER A 81 -15.60 6.95 10.83
C SER A 81 -15.70 5.69 11.70
N LYS A 82 -16.58 4.74 11.34
CA LYS A 82 -16.67 3.42 12.01
C LYS A 82 -15.62 2.43 11.49
N ILE A 83 -14.99 2.70 10.35
CA ILE A 83 -13.96 1.86 9.71
C ILE A 83 -12.56 2.44 9.96
N MET A 84 -12.41 3.75 9.73
CA MET A 84 -11.19 4.53 9.87
C MET A 84 -11.05 5.01 11.31
N THR A 85 -10.55 4.12 12.16
CA THR A 85 -10.33 4.31 13.61
C THR A 85 -8.82 4.37 13.89
N PRO A 86 -8.37 4.84 15.07
CA PRO A 86 -6.93 4.86 15.38
C PRO A 86 -6.23 3.53 15.11
N LYS A 87 -6.88 2.39 15.43
CA LYS A 87 -6.36 1.04 15.17
C LYS A 87 -6.22 0.69 13.67
N SER A 88 -7.10 1.21 12.81
CA SER A 88 -6.96 0.98 11.37
C SER A 88 -5.94 1.93 10.73
N PHE A 89 -5.68 3.10 11.33
CA PHE A 89 -4.52 3.92 10.98
C PHE A 89 -3.19 3.24 11.35
N GLU A 90 -3.11 2.62 12.53
CA GLU A 90 -1.96 1.77 12.87
C GLU A 90 -1.77 0.66 11.84
N ASN A 91 -2.83 -0.07 11.48
CA ASN A 91 -2.77 -1.09 10.43
C ASN A 91 -2.27 -0.53 9.09
N ALA A 92 -2.78 0.63 8.67
CA ALA A 92 -2.37 1.26 7.42
C ALA A 92 -0.87 1.62 7.45
N LEU A 93 -0.39 2.19 8.55
CA LEU A 93 1.02 2.53 8.70
C LEU A 93 1.92 1.28 8.72
N MET A 94 1.52 0.24 9.46
CA MET A 94 2.21 -1.06 9.46
C MET A 94 2.29 -1.67 8.05
N VAL A 95 1.25 -1.52 7.24
CA VAL A 95 1.26 -1.95 5.85
C VAL A 95 2.15 -1.05 5.01
N ASP A 96 2.14 0.28 5.19
CA ASP A 96 3.00 1.21 4.46
C ASP A 96 4.48 0.82 4.58
N VAL A 97 4.94 0.56 5.81
CA VAL A 97 6.33 0.17 6.05
C VAL A 97 6.65 -1.21 5.47
N ALA A 98 5.70 -2.15 5.53
CA ALA A 98 5.86 -3.51 5.01
C ALA A 98 5.88 -3.58 3.48
N ILE A 99 5.14 -2.70 2.80
CA ILE A 99 5.10 -2.64 1.33
C ILE A 99 6.20 -1.77 0.72
N GLY A 100 6.98 -1.07 1.56
CA GLY A 100 7.91 -0.05 1.09
C GLY A 100 7.15 1.07 0.39
N GLY A 101 6.18 1.66 1.07
CA GLY A 101 5.33 2.72 0.53
C GLY A 101 6.09 3.94 0.00
N SER A 102 5.39 4.78 -0.74
CA SER A 102 5.89 6.10 -1.16
C SER A 102 6.01 7.03 0.06
N THR A 103 7.04 7.86 0.13
CA THR A 103 7.18 8.89 1.19
C THR A 103 5.99 9.85 1.25
N ASN A 104 5.23 10.00 0.16
CA ASN A 104 4.01 10.80 0.17
C ASN A 104 2.92 10.22 1.11
N SER A 105 3.03 8.96 1.55
CA SER A 105 2.16 8.42 2.60
C SER A 105 2.26 9.24 3.89
N ALA A 106 3.44 9.79 4.20
CA ALA A 106 3.66 10.68 5.33
C ALA A 106 3.03 12.08 5.18
N LEU A 107 2.46 12.40 4.02
CA LEU A 107 1.62 13.59 3.83
C LEU A 107 0.13 13.21 3.82
N HIS A 108 -0.21 12.12 3.14
CA HIS A 108 -1.60 11.69 3.01
C HIS A 108 -2.18 11.11 4.30
N LEU A 109 -1.43 10.29 5.04
CA LEU A 109 -1.91 9.68 6.28
C LEU A 109 -2.26 10.73 7.35
N PRO A 110 -1.39 11.72 7.66
CA PRO A 110 -1.75 12.78 8.61
C PRO A 110 -2.95 13.61 8.13
N ALA A 111 -3.06 13.90 6.84
CA ALA A 111 -4.19 14.67 6.31
C ALA A 111 -5.53 13.92 6.47
N ILE A 112 -5.53 12.61 6.21
CA ILE A 112 -6.72 11.77 6.41
C ILE A 112 -7.02 11.62 7.91
N ALA A 113 -5.99 11.48 8.76
CA ALA A 113 -6.16 11.39 10.21
C ALA A 113 -6.79 12.66 10.78
N HIS A 114 -6.33 13.83 10.33
CA HIS A 114 -6.88 15.13 10.73
C HIS A 114 -8.37 15.25 10.38
N GLU A 115 -8.78 14.86 9.17
CA GLU A 115 -10.19 14.87 8.76
C GLU A 115 -11.06 13.93 9.60
N MET A 116 -10.47 12.84 10.13
CA MET A 116 -11.14 11.87 11.00
C MET A 116 -11.04 12.21 12.49
N ASP A 117 -10.48 13.37 12.85
CA ASP A 117 -10.21 13.79 14.24
C ASP A 117 -9.36 12.77 15.03
N ILE A 118 -8.34 12.23 14.36
CA ILE A 118 -7.38 11.26 14.91
C ILE A 118 -6.02 11.91 15.01
N ASP A 119 -5.43 11.85 16.20
CA ASP A 119 -4.05 12.27 16.42
C ASP A 119 -3.08 11.32 15.71
N PHE A 120 -2.12 11.89 14.98
CA PHE A 120 -1.19 11.14 14.16
C PHE A 120 0.22 11.71 14.29
N ASP A 121 1.08 10.98 14.99
CA ASP A 121 2.50 11.32 15.12
C ASP A 121 3.30 10.67 13.99
N LEU A 122 4.08 11.48 13.26
CA LEU A 122 5.00 10.98 12.24
C LEU A 122 6.07 10.03 12.82
N GLU A 123 6.42 10.12 14.11
CA GLU A 123 7.36 9.17 14.73
C GLU A 123 6.86 7.72 14.72
N MET A 124 5.55 7.50 14.58
CA MET A 124 5.01 6.15 14.46
C MET A 124 5.65 5.38 13.29
N PHE A 125 6.04 6.07 12.20
CA PHE A 125 6.81 5.44 11.11
C PHE A 125 8.11 4.80 11.62
N ASN A 126 8.85 5.48 12.47
CA ASN A 126 10.09 4.96 13.04
C ASN A 126 9.83 3.79 14.00
N GLU A 127 8.77 3.87 14.81
CA GLU A 127 8.42 2.81 15.74
C GLU A 127 8.05 1.50 15.03
N TYR A 128 7.25 1.60 13.97
CA TYR A 128 6.82 0.43 13.19
C TYR A 128 7.89 -0.06 12.24
N SER A 129 8.71 0.83 11.66
CA SER A 129 9.83 0.45 10.80
C SER A 129 10.84 -0.47 11.51
N LYS A 130 11.05 -0.27 12.82
CA LYS A 130 11.91 -1.16 13.65
C LYS A 130 11.31 -2.53 13.92
N LYS A 131 9.99 -2.69 13.81
CA LYS A 131 9.26 -3.91 14.17
C LYS A 131 8.84 -4.73 12.95
N ILE A 132 8.66 -4.05 11.80
CA ILE A 132 8.03 -4.62 10.62
C ILE A 132 8.99 -4.49 9.44
N PRO A 133 9.50 -5.62 8.92
CA PRO A 133 10.38 -5.58 7.77
C PRO A 133 9.62 -5.25 6.48
N THR A 134 10.30 -4.67 5.49
CA THR A 134 9.74 -4.56 4.13
C THR A 134 9.73 -5.93 3.46
N ILE A 135 8.54 -6.47 3.20
CA ILE A 135 8.33 -7.82 2.64
C ILE A 135 7.88 -7.81 1.18
N VAL A 136 7.42 -6.69 0.65
CA VAL A 136 6.97 -6.63 -0.75
C VAL A 136 8.14 -6.26 -1.66
N ASN A 137 8.51 -7.18 -2.55
CA ASN A 137 9.62 -7.05 -3.48
C ASN A 137 9.18 -6.32 -4.77
N VAL A 138 8.65 -5.11 -4.63
CA VAL A 138 8.17 -4.32 -5.79
C VAL A 138 9.02 -3.06 -5.95
N SER A 139 9.36 -2.74 -7.19
CA SER A 139 10.09 -1.52 -7.57
C SER A 139 9.42 -0.27 -6.96
N PRO A 140 10.15 0.73 -6.47
CA PRO A 140 11.61 0.90 -6.58
C PRO A 140 12.42 0.13 -5.54
N SER A 141 11.78 -0.48 -4.53
CA SER A 141 12.47 -1.18 -3.44
C SER A 141 12.89 -2.60 -3.82
N GLY A 142 12.37 -3.14 -4.92
CA GLY A 142 12.56 -4.51 -5.34
C GLY A 142 12.50 -4.72 -6.86
N ASP A 143 12.50 -5.98 -7.28
CA ASP A 143 12.67 -6.38 -8.68
C ASP A 143 11.37 -6.57 -9.47
N TYR A 144 10.21 -6.61 -8.79
CA TYR A 144 8.91 -6.92 -9.41
C TYR A 144 8.00 -5.71 -9.58
N GLY A 145 6.89 -5.88 -10.30
CA GLY A 145 5.83 -4.88 -10.49
C GLY A 145 4.56 -5.14 -9.66
N ILE A 146 3.61 -4.19 -9.71
CA ILE A 146 2.30 -4.29 -9.05
C ILE A 146 1.46 -5.45 -9.62
N VAL A 147 1.57 -5.74 -10.91
CA VAL A 147 0.91 -6.90 -11.55
C VAL A 147 1.41 -8.20 -10.94
N ASP A 148 2.70 -8.29 -10.62
CA ASP A 148 3.26 -9.48 -9.96
C ASP A 148 2.79 -9.57 -8.51
N LEU A 149 2.69 -8.44 -7.80
CA LEU A 149 2.08 -8.39 -6.47
C LEU A 149 0.63 -8.89 -6.50
N TYR A 150 -0.16 -8.48 -7.49
CA TYR A 150 -1.51 -9.01 -7.69
C TYR A 150 -1.53 -10.52 -7.89
N LYS A 151 -0.67 -11.06 -8.77
CA LYS A 151 -0.56 -12.51 -9.00
C LYS A 151 -0.09 -13.27 -7.76
N ALA A 152 0.75 -12.67 -6.93
CA ALA A 152 1.24 -13.23 -5.68
C ALA A 152 0.17 -13.27 -4.56
N GLY A 153 -1.03 -12.75 -4.80
CA GLY A 153 -2.14 -12.74 -3.85
C GLY A 153 -2.57 -11.35 -3.37
N GLY A 154 -1.87 -10.30 -3.84
CA GLY A 154 -2.21 -8.90 -3.58
C GLY A 154 -2.09 -8.48 -2.11
N ILE A 155 -2.73 -7.35 -1.79
CA ILE A 155 -2.78 -6.84 -0.42
C ILE A 155 -3.46 -7.79 0.58
N PRO A 156 -4.49 -8.58 0.24
CA PRO A 156 -5.04 -9.55 1.19
C PRO A 156 -4.01 -10.60 1.64
N ALA A 157 -3.08 -11.00 0.76
CA ALA A 157 -2.01 -11.91 1.10
C ALA A 157 -0.91 -11.23 1.95
N VAL A 158 -0.57 -9.97 1.66
CA VAL A 158 0.32 -9.14 2.49
C VAL A 158 -0.24 -8.99 3.91
N LEU A 159 -1.51 -8.61 4.04
CA LEU A 159 -2.19 -8.49 5.33
C LEU A 159 -2.18 -9.82 6.10
N ASN A 160 -2.41 -10.95 5.42
CA ASN A 160 -2.35 -12.26 6.08
C ASN A 160 -0.94 -12.62 6.55
N ARG A 161 0.12 -12.24 5.82
CA ARG A 161 1.52 -12.40 6.27
C ARG A 161 1.79 -11.58 7.53
N LEU A 162 1.21 -10.38 7.62
CA LEU A 162 1.39 -9.43 8.72
C LEU A 162 0.40 -9.63 9.88
N LYS A 163 -0.46 -10.64 9.84
CA LYS A 163 -1.61 -10.79 10.76
C LYS A 163 -1.26 -10.72 12.25
N GLU A 164 -0.06 -11.13 12.64
CA GLU A 164 0.40 -11.10 14.05
C GLU A 164 0.74 -9.68 14.54
N PHE A 165 0.97 -8.74 13.62
CA PHE A 165 1.19 -7.33 13.93
C PHE A 165 -0.10 -6.51 13.90
N LEU A 166 -1.10 -6.93 13.11
CA LEU A 166 -2.27 -6.13 12.78
C LEU A 166 -3.38 -6.21 13.82
N ASN A 167 -4.12 -5.11 13.98
CA ASN A 167 -5.40 -5.06 14.67
C ASN A 167 -6.49 -5.79 13.84
N LEU A 168 -6.69 -7.08 14.10
CA LEU A 168 -7.56 -7.95 13.28
C LEU A 168 -9.09 -7.71 13.43
N ASP A 169 -9.49 -6.96 14.45
CA ASP A 169 -10.91 -6.65 14.73
C ASP A 169 -11.42 -5.39 14.01
N CYS A 170 -10.55 -4.65 13.32
CA CYS A 170 -10.93 -3.48 12.53
C CYS A 170 -11.98 -3.86 11.48
N LEU A 171 -13.09 -3.10 11.44
CA LEU A 171 -14.15 -3.28 10.44
C LEU A 171 -13.66 -2.88 9.05
N THR A 172 -14.35 -3.38 8.03
CA THR A 172 -14.08 -3.06 6.61
C THR A 172 -15.40 -2.76 5.91
N VAL A 173 -15.32 -2.22 4.68
CA VAL A 173 -16.46 -1.97 3.80
C VAL A 173 -17.22 -3.24 3.42
N SER A 174 -16.69 -4.43 3.71
CA SER A 174 -17.43 -5.69 3.54
C SER A 174 -18.43 -5.97 4.67
N GLY A 175 -18.44 -5.16 5.74
CA GLY A 175 -19.18 -5.41 6.98
C GLY A 175 -18.54 -6.49 7.87
N LYS A 176 -17.35 -6.98 7.52
CA LYS A 176 -16.58 -7.96 8.28
C LYS A 176 -15.28 -7.35 8.79
N THR A 177 -14.71 -7.95 9.82
CA THR A 177 -13.39 -7.56 10.33
C THR A 177 -12.29 -7.96 9.34
N ILE A 178 -11.16 -7.24 9.37
CA ILE A 178 -10.02 -7.52 8.52
C ILE A 178 -9.48 -8.94 8.74
N GLY A 179 -9.47 -9.44 9.99
CA GLY A 179 -9.10 -10.82 10.32
C GLY A 179 -9.98 -11.86 9.63
N LYS A 180 -11.31 -11.63 9.56
CA LYS A 180 -12.24 -12.50 8.84
C LYS A 180 -12.00 -12.45 7.33
N GLN A 181 -11.63 -11.29 6.80
CA GLN A 181 -11.38 -11.05 5.38
C GLN A 181 -10.12 -11.79 4.90
N ILE A 182 -9.05 -11.80 5.70
CA ILE A 182 -7.74 -12.32 5.29
C ILE A 182 -7.52 -13.80 5.64
N ARG A 183 -8.37 -14.39 6.50
CA ARG A 183 -8.20 -15.77 7.02
C ARG A 183 -7.95 -16.86 5.98
N ARG A 184 -8.42 -16.69 4.74
CA ARG A 184 -8.27 -17.66 3.64
C ARG A 184 -7.33 -17.18 2.53
N MET A 185 -6.63 -16.07 2.75
CA MET A 185 -5.73 -15.47 1.77
C MET A 185 -4.34 -16.04 1.99
N ASN A 186 -3.74 -16.58 0.93
CA ASN A 186 -2.40 -17.13 0.98
C ASN A 186 -1.50 -16.34 0.06
N VAL A 187 -0.22 -16.25 0.42
CA VAL A 187 0.80 -15.81 -0.53
C VAL A 187 0.98 -16.92 -1.56
N LEU A 188 0.92 -16.55 -2.84
CA LEU A 188 1.05 -17.45 -3.98
C LEU A 188 2.46 -17.43 -4.58
N ASP A 189 3.25 -16.40 -4.26
CA ASP A 189 4.66 -16.29 -4.67
C ASP A 189 5.49 -15.59 -3.58
N ASP A 190 6.30 -16.38 -2.86
CA ASP A 190 7.21 -15.90 -1.82
C ASP A 190 8.36 -15.03 -2.37
N LYS A 191 8.62 -15.01 -3.68
CA LYS A 191 9.63 -14.10 -4.25
C LYS A 191 9.15 -12.65 -4.29
N VAL A 192 7.83 -12.47 -4.45
CA VAL A 192 7.18 -11.16 -4.55
C VAL A 192 6.69 -10.67 -3.18
N ILE A 193 6.09 -11.56 -2.37
CA ILE A 193 5.71 -11.26 -0.99
C ILE A 193 6.55 -12.14 -0.07
N ARG A 194 7.68 -11.60 0.38
CA ARG A 194 8.70 -12.32 1.15
C ARG A 194 8.18 -12.83 2.51
N PRO A 195 8.72 -13.95 3.00
CA PRO A 195 8.63 -14.34 4.41
C PRO A 195 9.21 -13.29 5.36
N LEU A 196 8.69 -13.24 6.60
CA LEU A 196 9.15 -12.30 7.63
C LEU A 196 10.60 -12.58 8.10
N ASP A 197 11.03 -13.83 8.01
CA ASP A 197 12.40 -14.29 8.35
C ASP A 197 13.38 -14.15 7.18
N ASN A 198 12.90 -13.80 5.98
CA ASN A 198 13.71 -13.55 4.79
C ASN A 198 13.14 -12.37 3.97
N PRO A 199 13.01 -11.17 4.58
CA PRO A 199 12.37 -10.02 3.96
C PRO A 199 13.24 -9.40 2.86
N VAL A 200 12.70 -8.39 2.15
CA VAL A 200 13.50 -7.59 1.20
C VAL A 200 14.49 -6.72 1.97
N TYR A 201 14.00 -6.05 3.02
CA TYR A 201 14.81 -5.30 3.97
C TYR A 201 14.42 -5.67 5.40
N PRO A 202 15.39 -5.74 6.34
CA PRO A 202 15.12 -6.13 7.73
C PRO A 202 14.32 -5.09 8.50
N GLU A 203 14.34 -3.84 8.05
CA GLU A 203 13.56 -2.73 8.59
C GLU A 203 12.52 -2.25 7.57
N GLY A 204 11.56 -1.45 8.04
CA GLY A 204 10.51 -0.86 7.25
C GLY A 204 11.00 0.16 6.23
N GLY A 205 10.18 0.41 5.20
CA GLY A 205 10.64 1.12 4.02
C GLY A 205 10.81 2.62 4.16
N THR A 206 10.14 3.23 5.14
CA THR A 206 10.06 4.68 5.37
C THR A 206 10.53 5.02 6.77
N VAL A 207 11.37 6.05 6.90
CA VAL A 207 11.89 6.56 8.18
C VAL A 207 11.76 8.07 8.26
N VAL A 208 11.60 8.57 9.49
CA VAL A 208 11.54 9.99 9.83
C VAL A 208 12.84 10.40 10.52
N LEU A 209 13.51 11.39 9.96
CA LEU A 209 14.76 11.95 10.46
C LEU A 209 14.47 13.28 11.17
N LYS A 210 15.02 13.46 12.38
CA LYS A 210 14.97 14.72 13.11
C LYS A 210 16.38 15.21 13.44
N GLY A 211 16.57 16.52 13.44
CA GLY A 211 17.84 17.15 13.75
C GLY A 211 17.78 18.66 13.60
N ASN A 212 18.91 19.33 13.78
CA ASN A 212 19.00 20.79 13.66
C ASN A 212 18.60 21.33 12.27
N LEU A 213 18.76 20.53 11.21
CA LEU A 213 18.33 20.88 9.84
C LEU A 213 16.85 20.57 9.57
N ALA A 214 16.25 19.65 10.34
CA ALA A 214 14.87 19.20 10.18
C ALA A 214 14.22 19.09 11.58
N PRO A 215 13.96 20.22 12.26
CA PRO A 215 13.44 20.21 13.63
C PRO A 215 12.03 19.61 13.72
N GLU A 216 11.22 19.77 12.68
CA GLU A 216 9.86 19.22 12.57
C GLU A 216 9.83 17.84 11.89
N GLY A 217 11.00 17.33 11.49
CA GLY A 217 11.15 16.04 10.81
C GLY A 217 11.30 16.14 9.29
N ALA A 218 11.96 15.14 8.71
CA ALA A 218 12.08 14.90 7.29
C ALA A 218 11.86 13.41 7.00
N VAL A 219 11.32 13.06 5.83
CA VAL A 219 10.97 11.67 5.51
C VAL A 219 11.86 11.13 4.41
N VAL A 220 12.39 9.92 4.60
CA VAL A 220 13.23 9.23 3.62
C VAL A 220 12.72 7.81 3.42
N LYS A 221 12.70 7.35 2.17
CA LYS A 221 12.45 5.95 1.82
C LYS A 221 13.77 5.18 1.84
N GLN A 222 14.12 4.60 2.99
CA GLN A 222 15.38 3.88 3.15
C GLN A 222 15.46 2.61 2.28
N SER A 223 14.32 1.95 2.04
CA SER A 223 14.26 0.75 1.18
C SER A 223 14.57 0.98 -0.30
N ALA A 224 14.80 2.23 -0.73
CA ALA A 224 15.14 2.58 -2.11
C ALA A 224 16.51 3.25 -2.24
N ILE A 225 17.31 3.26 -1.16
CA ILE A 225 18.68 3.76 -1.15
C ILE A 225 19.61 2.59 -1.44
N LYS A 226 20.55 2.78 -2.38
CA LYS A 226 21.62 1.81 -2.62
C LYS A 226 22.68 1.97 -1.53
N ASP A 227 23.26 0.86 -1.08
CA ASP A 227 24.46 0.84 -0.24
C ASP A 227 25.60 1.69 -0.82
#